data_AF-A0A1Q3PWG6-F1
#
_entry.id   AF-A0A1Q3PWG6-F1
#
_cell.length_a   1.000
_cell.length_b   1.000
_cell.length_c   1.000
_cell.angle_alpha   90.00
_cell.angle_beta   90.00
_cell.angle_gamma   90.00
#
_symmetry.space_group_name_H-M   'P 1'
#
loop_
_entity.id
_entity.type
_entity.pdbx_description
1 polymer ?
#
loop_
_entity_poly.entity_id
_entity_poly.type
_entity_poly.pdbx_seq_one_letter_code
_entity_poly.pdbx_strand_id
1 'polypeptide(L)'
;MLKSVMMFWAVIFTANVIAADKRVCYKDSKLEISYKSAECNDSKNGISQEKYLFEFTNKTSNAIEVSFERKAVYTSAEGREYSTKDTPTFKVALKANETVKGSCETKEKALFVFSKQLNLNASKLKSVEISNVNIK
;
A
#
# COMPACT_ATOMS: atom_id res chain seq x y z
N MET A 1 -52.09 9.40 38.07
CA MET A 1 -51.09 9.95 37.13
C MET A 1 -50.06 8.87 36.85
N LEU A 2 -50.14 8.23 35.68
CA LEU A 2 -49.31 7.08 35.30
C LEU A 2 -48.03 7.59 34.61
N LYS A 3 -46.85 7.36 35.21
CA LYS A 3 -45.56 7.75 34.63
C LYS A 3 -45.16 6.69 33.59
N SER A 4 -45.30 7.02 32.30
CA SER A 4 -44.76 6.21 31.21
C SER A 4 -43.23 6.32 31.18
N VAL A 5 -42.55 5.19 31.40
CA VAL A 5 -41.10 5.05 31.23
C VAL A 5 -40.86 4.69 29.77
N MET A 6 -40.35 5.64 29.00
CA MET A 6 -40.03 5.45 27.58
C MET A 6 -38.65 4.79 27.47
N MET A 7 -38.64 3.50 27.14
CA MET A 7 -37.43 2.68 26.99
C MET A 7 -36.82 2.95 25.61
N PHE A 8 -35.70 3.69 25.57
CA PHE A 8 -34.94 3.94 24.34
C PHE A 8 -34.11 2.72 23.98
N TRP A 9 -34.46 2.07 22.87
CA TRP A 9 -33.72 0.93 22.31
C TRP A 9 -32.66 1.46 21.33
N ALA A 10 -31.40 1.42 21.72
CA ALA A 10 -30.28 1.82 20.87
C ALA A 10 -29.89 0.65 19.94
N VAL A 11 -30.21 0.77 18.66
CA VAL A 11 -29.74 -0.15 17.62
C VAL A 11 -28.29 0.19 17.28
N ILE A 12 -27.36 -0.67 17.69
CA ILE A 12 -25.94 -0.54 17.32
C ILE A 12 -25.75 -1.16 15.93
N PHE A 13 -25.61 -0.30 14.91
CA PHE A 13 -25.17 -0.71 13.58
C PHE A 13 -23.68 -1.04 13.61
N THR A 14 -23.32 -2.32 13.49
CA THR A 14 -21.93 -2.71 13.24
C THR A 14 -21.65 -2.63 11.74
N ALA A 15 -20.95 -1.56 11.32
CA ALA A 15 -20.43 -1.47 9.97
C ALA A 15 -19.28 -2.49 9.81
N ASN A 16 -19.49 -3.52 8.98
CA ASN A 16 -18.41 -4.39 8.53
C ASN A 16 -17.50 -3.59 7.58
N VAL A 17 -16.40 -3.07 8.10
CA VAL A 17 -15.34 -2.49 7.28
C VAL A 17 -14.62 -3.64 6.59
N ILE A 18 -14.85 -3.80 5.29
CA ILE A 18 -14.04 -4.69 4.44
C ILE A 18 -12.67 -4.04 4.32
N ALA A 19 -11.75 -4.41 5.21
CA ALA A 19 -10.36 -3.98 5.14
C ALA A 19 -9.71 -4.64 3.90
N ALA A 20 -9.15 -3.84 3.00
CA ALA A 20 -8.28 -4.35 1.94
C ALA A 20 -7.13 -5.14 2.56
N ASP A 21 -6.95 -6.39 2.12
CA ASP A 21 -6.07 -7.35 2.76
C ASP A 21 -4.61 -6.88 2.70
N LYS A 22 -4.03 -6.59 3.88
CA LYS A 22 -2.68 -6.04 4.03
C LYS A 22 -1.66 -7.16 3.89
N ARG A 23 -0.73 -7.03 2.94
CA ARG A 23 0.35 -8.01 2.70
C ARG A 23 1.67 -7.52 3.25
N VAL A 24 2.35 -8.35 4.05
CA VAL A 24 3.67 -8.04 4.61
C VAL A 24 4.77 -8.53 3.66
N CYS A 25 5.70 -7.65 3.28
CA CYS A 25 6.83 -7.98 2.40
C CYS A 25 8.14 -8.17 3.16
N TYR A 26 8.30 -7.42 4.25
CA TYR A 26 9.49 -7.46 5.09
C TYR A 26 9.08 -7.16 6.52
N LYS A 27 9.65 -7.89 7.46
CA LYS A 27 9.41 -7.67 8.89
C LYS A 27 10.60 -8.16 9.70
N ASP A 28 11.13 -7.28 10.52
CA ASP A 28 12.05 -7.62 11.60
C ASP A 28 11.65 -6.88 12.90
N SER A 29 12.56 -6.83 13.87
CA SER A 29 12.35 -6.13 15.13
C SER A 29 12.37 -4.60 15.01
N LYS A 30 12.93 -4.04 13.93
CA LYS A 30 13.13 -2.60 13.73
C LYS A 30 12.15 -1.99 12.74
N LEU A 31 11.69 -2.75 11.75
CA LEU A 31 10.94 -2.28 10.60
C LEU A 31 9.86 -3.27 10.18
N GLU A 32 8.76 -2.73 9.67
CA GLU A 32 7.79 -3.49 8.86
C GLU A 32 7.55 -2.77 7.54
N ILE A 33 7.62 -3.51 6.44
CA ILE A 33 7.21 -3.06 5.11
C ILE A 33 6.05 -3.94 4.68
N SER A 34 4.94 -3.30 4.35
CA SER A 34 3.73 -3.95 3.88
C SER A 34 3.11 -3.18 2.74
N TYR A 35 2.14 -3.75 2.05
CA TYR A 35 1.31 -3.01 1.10
C TYR A 35 -0.14 -3.48 1.12
N LYS A 36 -1.00 -2.64 0.56
CA LYS A 36 -2.38 -2.99 0.18
C LYS A 36 -2.67 -2.53 -1.24
N SER A 37 -3.59 -3.19 -1.92
CA SER A 37 -4.11 -2.67 -3.18
C SER A 37 -5.07 -1.51 -2.92
N ALA A 38 -5.10 -0.55 -3.85
CA ALA A 38 -6.07 0.54 -3.89
C ALA A 38 -6.39 0.91 -5.33
N GLU A 39 -7.67 1.17 -5.59
CA GLU A 39 -8.13 1.77 -6.84
C GLU A 39 -7.92 3.28 -6.77
N CYS A 40 -7.19 3.80 -7.75
CA CYS A 40 -6.83 5.21 -7.87
C CYS A 40 -7.41 5.78 -9.16
N ASN A 41 -8.38 6.67 -9.01
CA ASN A 41 -9.07 7.32 -10.12
C ASN A 41 -8.55 8.75 -10.28
N ASP A 42 -8.05 9.06 -11.47
CA ASP A 42 -7.77 10.41 -11.92
C ASP A 42 -8.82 10.79 -12.96
N SER A 43 -9.94 11.32 -12.46
CA SER A 43 -11.08 11.72 -13.29
C SER A 43 -10.72 12.83 -14.29
N LYS A 44 -9.73 13.66 -13.98
CA LYS A 44 -9.32 14.77 -14.86
C LYS A 44 -8.67 14.24 -16.14
N ASN A 45 -7.90 13.16 -16.02
CA ASN A 45 -7.19 12.55 -17.14
C ASN A 45 -7.89 11.28 -17.66
N GLY A 46 -9.05 10.90 -17.09
CA GLY A 46 -9.77 9.68 -17.46
C GLY A 46 -9.00 8.39 -17.16
N ILE A 47 -8.09 8.41 -16.18
CA ILE A 47 -7.24 7.27 -15.83
C ILE A 47 -7.85 6.57 -14.60
N SER A 48 -8.06 5.26 -14.69
CA SER A 48 -8.43 4.42 -13.56
C SER A 48 -7.43 3.29 -13.43
N GLN A 49 -6.72 3.23 -12.31
CA GLN A 49 -5.61 2.29 -12.12
C GLN A 49 -5.61 1.71 -10.71
N GLU A 50 -5.16 0.47 -10.58
CA GLU A 50 -4.87 -0.13 -9.29
C GLU A 50 -3.39 0.10 -8.95
N LYS A 51 -3.11 0.51 -7.71
CA LYS A 51 -1.76 0.62 -7.17
C LYS A 51 -1.63 -0.27 -5.93
N TYR A 52 -0.46 -0.85 -5.72
CA TYR A 52 -0.08 -1.35 -4.40
C TYR A 52 0.58 -0.20 -3.65
N LEU A 53 -0.04 0.22 -2.55
CA LEU A 53 0.40 1.31 -1.69
C LEU A 53 1.18 0.72 -0.53
N PHE A 54 2.46 1.07 -0.43
CA PHE A 54 3.34 0.57 0.61
C PHE A 54 3.15 1.37 1.91
N GLU A 55 3.35 0.68 3.02
CA GLU A 55 3.38 1.22 4.36
C GLU A 55 4.67 0.74 5.05
N PHE A 56 5.42 1.70 5.57
CA PHE A 56 6.67 1.52 6.28
C PHE A 56 6.45 1.94 7.73
N THR A 57 6.71 1.05 8.67
CA THR A 57 6.56 1.31 10.11
C THR A 57 7.88 1.10 10.81
N ASN A 58 8.47 2.19 11.32
CA ASN A 58 9.59 2.13 12.23
C ASN A 58 9.11 1.66 13.61
N LYS A 59 9.71 0.60 14.13
CA LYS A 59 9.38 0.00 15.45
C LYS A 59 10.37 0.40 16.54
N THR A 60 11.30 1.29 16.22
CA THR A 60 12.36 1.75 17.13
C THR A 60 12.05 3.14 17.68
N SER A 61 12.68 3.47 18.81
CA SER A 61 12.63 4.79 19.42
C SER A 61 13.56 5.82 18.76
N ASN A 62 14.28 5.44 17.70
CA ASN A 62 15.22 6.31 16.99
C ASN A 62 14.72 6.55 15.56
N ALA A 63 15.13 7.66 14.94
CA ALA A 63 14.94 7.83 13.51
C ALA A 63 15.81 6.81 12.75
N ILE A 64 15.31 6.31 11.62
CA ILE A 64 16.01 5.37 10.74
C ILE A 64 15.91 5.80 9.28
N GLU A 65 16.96 5.50 8.50
CA GLU A 65 16.90 5.54 7.03
C GLU A 65 16.85 4.11 6.50
N VAL A 66 15.80 3.79 5.74
CA VAL A 66 15.62 2.49 5.10
C VAL A 66 16.00 2.61 3.64
N SER A 67 16.94 1.79 3.17
CA SER A 67 17.18 1.58 1.74
C SER A 67 16.82 0.16 1.33
N PHE A 68 16.21 -0.01 0.17
CA PHE A 68 15.79 -1.31 -0.34
C PHE A 68 15.76 -1.34 -1.87
N GLU A 69 15.82 -2.53 -2.43
CA GLU A 69 15.54 -2.76 -3.85
C GLU A 69 14.12 -3.30 -4.03
N ARG A 70 13.49 -2.93 -5.15
CA ARG A 70 12.19 -3.49 -5.53
C ARG A 70 12.23 -3.99 -6.96
N LYS A 71 11.92 -5.28 -7.13
CA LYS A 71 11.76 -5.92 -8.43
C LYS A 71 10.27 -6.16 -8.69
N ALA A 72 9.81 -5.79 -9.89
CA ALA A 72 8.44 -6.05 -10.31
C ALA A 72 8.43 -6.83 -11.63
N VAL A 73 7.58 -7.85 -11.69
CA VAL A 73 7.31 -8.64 -12.90
C VAL A 73 5.92 -8.26 -13.40
N TYR A 74 5.83 -7.94 -14.68
CA TYR A 74 4.59 -7.57 -15.36
C TYR A 74 4.27 -8.58 -16.46
N THR A 75 2.98 -8.76 -16.70
CA THR A 75 2.44 -9.47 -17.86
C THR A 75 1.84 -8.42 -18.81
N SER A 76 2.33 -8.34 -20.04
CA SER A 76 1.78 -7.49 -21.11
C SER A 76 0.35 -7.90 -21.49
N ALA A 77 -0.32 -7.05 -22.28
CA ALA A 77 -1.65 -7.34 -22.80
C ALA A 77 -1.66 -8.62 -23.68
N GLU A 78 -0.55 -8.94 -24.34
CA GLU A 78 -0.39 -10.17 -25.14
C GLU A 78 0.11 -11.37 -24.33
N GLY A 79 0.17 -11.26 -22.99
CA GLY A 79 0.55 -12.37 -22.10
C GLY A 79 2.06 -12.58 -21.93
N ARG A 80 2.93 -11.78 -22.57
CA ARG A 80 4.39 -11.85 -22.39
C ARG A 80 4.82 -11.26 -21.05
N GLU A 81 5.70 -11.96 -20.35
CA GLU A 81 6.25 -11.52 -19.07
C GLU A 81 7.53 -10.71 -19.25
N TYR A 82 7.69 -9.66 -18.46
CA TYR A 82 8.90 -8.87 -18.42
C TYR A 82 9.12 -8.31 -17.01
N SER A 83 10.38 -8.16 -16.63
CA SER A 83 10.78 -7.55 -15.36
C SER A 83 11.16 -6.08 -15.57
N THR A 84 11.06 -5.28 -14.50
CA THR A 84 11.74 -3.98 -14.46
C THR A 84 13.23 -4.18 -14.72
N LYS A 85 13.78 -3.49 -15.73
CA LYS A 85 15.16 -3.69 -16.21
C LYS A 85 16.20 -3.38 -15.15
N ASP A 86 15.94 -2.36 -14.34
CA ASP A 86 16.76 -1.96 -13.20
C ASP A 86 16.07 -2.41 -11.91
N THR A 87 16.84 -2.79 -10.89
CA THR A 87 16.39 -2.85 -9.49
C THR A 87 16.74 -1.53 -8.82
N PRO A 88 15.94 -0.47 -9.00
CA PRO A 88 16.24 0.81 -8.38
C PRO A 88 16.31 0.65 -6.86
N THR A 89 17.34 1.23 -6.28
CA THR A 89 17.43 1.41 -4.83
C THR A 89 16.55 2.58 -4.42
N PHE A 90 15.57 2.31 -3.56
CA PHE A 90 14.71 3.32 -2.95
C PHE A 90 15.20 3.65 -1.56
N LYS A 91 14.82 4.84 -1.07
CA LYS A 91 15.08 5.28 0.29
C LYS A 91 13.81 5.84 0.91
N VAL A 92 13.60 5.55 2.20
CA VAL A 92 12.52 6.12 3.03
C VAL A 92 13.12 6.48 4.38
N ALA A 93 12.97 7.73 4.80
CA ALA A 93 13.34 8.18 6.14
C ALA A 93 12.12 8.11 7.06
N LEU A 94 12.31 7.57 8.26
CA LEU A 94 11.25 7.40 9.26
C LEU A 94 11.73 7.97 10.59
N LYS A 95 10.93 8.83 11.22
CA LYS A 95 11.11 9.23 12.61
C LYS A 95 10.85 8.04 13.54
N ALA A 96 11.25 8.18 14.80
CA ALA A 96 10.96 7.21 15.85
C ALA A 96 9.47 6.85 15.88
N ASN A 97 9.18 5.56 15.86
CA ASN A 97 7.81 5.01 15.87
C ASN A 97 6.88 5.50 14.74
N GLU A 98 7.43 6.07 13.67
CA GLU A 98 6.64 6.63 12.57
C GLU A 98 6.15 5.54 11.61
N THR A 99 4.93 5.74 11.12
CA THR A 99 4.39 5.01 9.97
C THR A 99 4.20 5.96 8.79
N VAL A 100 4.91 5.73 7.70
CA VAL A 100 4.72 6.41 6.41
C VAL A 100 3.99 5.48 5.45
N LYS A 101 2.93 5.98 4.82
CA LYS A 101 2.09 5.22 3.89
C LYS A 101 1.92 5.95 2.57
N GLY A 102 1.92 5.19 1.48
CA GLY A 102 1.51 5.68 0.18
C GLY A 102 0.00 5.96 0.11
N SER A 103 -0.36 6.86 -0.80
CA SER A 103 -1.72 7.20 -1.21
C SER A 103 -1.83 7.24 -2.73
N CYS A 104 -3.04 7.41 -3.26
CA CYS A 104 -3.24 7.58 -4.70
C CYS A 104 -2.58 8.86 -5.23
N GLU A 105 -2.44 9.90 -4.41
CA GLU A 105 -1.77 11.17 -4.74
C GLU A 105 -0.25 11.15 -4.52
N THR A 106 0.28 10.11 -3.87
CA THR A 106 1.72 10.03 -3.56
C THR A 106 2.56 9.96 -4.84
N LYS A 107 3.52 10.89 -4.95
CA LYS A 107 4.46 10.94 -6.09
C LYS A 107 5.75 10.15 -5.83
N GLU A 108 6.03 9.85 -4.57
CA GLU A 108 7.23 9.12 -4.18
C GLU A 108 7.14 7.64 -4.58
N LYS A 109 7.97 7.24 -5.54
CA LYS A 109 7.96 5.89 -6.11
C LYS A 109 8.30 4.80 -5.09
N ALA A 110 8.96 5.13 -3.97
CA ALA A 110 9.22 4.20 -2.89
C ALA A 110 7.92 3.71 -2.22
N LEU A 111 6.88 4.54 -2.20
CA LEU A 111 5.64 4.32 -1.46
C LEU A 111 4.52 3.69 -2.29
N PHE A 112 4.72 3.45 -3.58
CA PHE A 112 3.75 2.71 -4.40
C PHE A 112 4.39 1.94 -5.54
N VAL A 113 3.70 0.90 -6.02
CA VAL A 113 3.95 0.28 -7.32
C VAL A 113 2.65 0.21 -8.12
N PHE A 114 2.73 0.49 -9.42
CA PHE A 114 1.59 0.32 -10.32
C PHE A 114 1.24 -1.16 -10.46
N SER A 115 -0.04 -1.50 -10.29
CA SER A 115 -0.54 -2.87 -10.49
C SER A 115 -1.09 -3.04 -11.91
N LYS A 116 -2.19 -2.37 -12.25
CA LYS A 116 -2.85 -2.50 -13.57
C LYS A 116 -3.69 -1.28 -13.89
N GLN A 117 -4.00 -1.09 -15.18
CA GLN A 117 -5.10 -0.21 -15.58
C GLN A 117 -6.42 -0.95 -15.30
N LEU A 118 -7.42 -0.23 -14.83
CA LEU A 118 -8.77 -0.76 -14.55
C LEU A 118 -9.71 -0.52 -15.73
N ASN A 119 -9.46 0.52 -16.54
CA ASN A 119 -10.28 0.92 -17.67
C ASN A 119 -9.63 0.71 -19.04
N LEU A 120 -8.44 0.09 -19.10
CA LEU A 120 -7.71 -0.14 -20.35
C LEU A 120 -7.10 -1.56 -20.34
N ASN A 121 -7.04 -2.19 -21.51
CA ASN A 121 -6.27 -3.42 -21.67
C ASN A 121 -4.77 -3.06 -21.76
N ALA A 122 -4.05 -3.29 -20.68
CA ALA A 122 -2.65 -2.92 -20.55
C ALA A 122 -1.90 -3.98 -19.72
N SER A 123 -0.60 -3.72 -19.50
CA SER A 123 0.20 -4.56 -18.63
C SER A 123 -0.33 -4.61 -17.20
N LYS A 124 -0.24 -5.78 -16.57
CA LYS A 124 -0.62 -6.02 -15.18
C LYS A 124 0.56 -6.57 -14.38
N LEU A 125 0.66 -6.17 -13.12
CA LEU A 125 1.66 -6.64 -12.17
C LEU A 125 1.35 -8.10 -11.82
N LYS A 126 2.33 -8.98 -12.07
CA LYS A 126 2.28 -10.39 -11.68
C LYS A 126 2.85 -10.58 -10.28
N SER A 127 3.99 -9.96 -9.99
CA SER A 127 4.63 -10.05 -8.68
C SER A 127 5.46 -8.81 -8.38
N VAL A 128 5.63 -8.54 -7.09
CA VAL A 128 6.54 -7.54 -6.55
C VAL A 128 7.34 -8.16 -5.41
N GLU A 129 8.64 -7.92 -5.42
CA GLU A 129 9.59 -8.41 -4.42
C GLU A 129 10.40 -7.24 -3.87
N ILE A 130 10.60 -7.24 -2.55
CA ILE A 130 11.46 -6.30 -1.84
C ILE A 130 12.69 -7.08 -1.38
N SER A 131 13.88 -6.58 -1.70
CA SER A 131 15.15 -7.21 -1.39
C SER A 131 16.17 -6.17 -0.89
N ASN A 132 17.32 -6.64 -0.41
CA ASN A 132 18.46 -5.80 -0.01
C ASN A 132 18.08 -4.68 0.97
N VAL A 133 17.20 -5.00 1.93
CA VAL A 133 16.75 -4.04 2.96
C VAL A 133 17.91 -3.74 3.91
N ASN A 134 18.29 -2.47 4.00
CA ASN A 134 19.31 -1.96 4.91
C ASN A 134 18.72 -0.81 5.73
N ILE A 135 18.99 -0.82 7.04
CA ILE A 135 18.49 0.15 8.01
C ILE A 135 19.70 0.84 8.63
N LYS A 136 19.79 2.17 8.50
CA LYS A 136 20.81 3.02 9.11
C LYS A 136 20.23 3.86 10.23
#